data_AF-A0A918KE95-F1
#
_entry.id   AF-A0A918KE95-F1
#
_cell.length_a   1.000
_cell.length_b   1.000
_cell.length_c   1.000
_cell.angle_alpha   90.00
_cell.angle_beta   90.00
_cell.angle_gamma   90.00
#
_symmetry.space_group_name_H-M   'P 1'
#
loop_
_entity.id
_entity.type
_entity.pdbx_description
1 polymer ?
#
loop_
_entity_poly.entity_id
_entity_poly.type
_entity_poly.pdbx_seq_one_letter_code
_entity_poly.pdbx_strand_id
1 'polypeptide(L)'
;MKRLVLLSCVALAACSAEVQPPEPPVVPVSAESPMPKVRNMPAVPTIGASNVSDIDFDQYSPALAGVIGLTEGETRLEAVDKIRLFFAPEAGSTILSTASATFEGDDNAVMLFSVKGLPDDSVKAQEVYAVFTGPGGANKFNQSLAAYGMRIKCYRGSNTTEWQTDLCP
;
A
#
# COMPACT_ATOMS: atom_id res chain seq x y z
N MET A 1 -17.79 -38.39 57.34
CA MET A 1 -16.34 -38.36 57.06
C MET A 1 -16.05 -36.99 56.45
N LYS A 2 -15.68 -35.93 57.20
CA LYS A 2 -14.39 -35.61 57.84
C LYS A 2 -13.18 -35.78 56.89
N ARG A 3 -12.70 -34.67 56.33
CA ARG A 3 -11.28 -34.25 56.36
C ARG A 3 -11.14 -32.75 56.02
N LEU A 4 -10.88 -32.02 57.09
CA LEU A 4 -10.34 -30.66 57.19
C LEU A 4 -8.81 -30.79 57.00
N VAL A 5 -8.16 -29.90 56.23
CA VAL A 5 -6.71 -29.73 56.26
C VAL A 5 -6.39 -28.23 56.30
N LEU A 6 -5.77 -27.83 57.40
CA LEU A 6 -5.20 -26.51 57.68
C LEU A 6 -3.84 -26.34 56.99
N LEU A 7 -3.54 -25.12 56.52
CA LEU A 7 -2.17 -24.57 56.48
C LEU A 7 -2.29 -23.06 56.72
N SER A 8 -2.02 -22.57 57.94
CA SER A 8 -0.73 -22.29 58.59
C SER A 8 -0.11 -20.96 58.15
N CYS A 9 -0.20 -19.97 59.05
CA CYS A 9 0.46 -18.68 59.01
C CYS A 9 1.98 -18.83 59.18
N VAL A 10 2.76 -17.99 58.48
CA VAL A 10 4.09 -17.57 58.93
C VAL A 10 4.21 -16.06 58.67
N ALA A 11 4.38 -15.30 59.76
CA ALA A 11 4.89 -13.94 59.78
C ALA A 11 6.38 -13.99 60.20
N LEU A 12 7.07 -12.84 60.08
CA LEU A 12 8.51 -12.54 60.33
C LEU A 12 9.31 -12.47 59.03
N ALA A 13 10.26 -11.55 58.80
CA ALA A 13 10.71 -10.34 59.47
C ALA A 13 11.67 -9.62 58.50
N ALA A 14 12.01 -8.37 58.83
CA ALA A 14 12.84 -7.44 58.08
C ALA A 14 14.21 -7.96 57.64
N CYS A 15 14.69 -7.45 56.49
CA CYS A 15 16.07 -7.02 56.28
C CYS A 15 16.11 -6.05 55.09
N SER A 16 16.11 -4.75 55.39
CA SER A 16 16.65 -3.74 54.47
C SER A 16 18.13 -4.00 54.33
N ALA A 17 18.55 -4.41 53.13
CA ALA A 17 19.92 -4.24 52.67
C ALA A 17 19.88 -3.18 51.57
N GLU A 18 20.36 -2.00 51.91
CA GLU A 18 20.56 -0.89 50.98
C GLU A 18 21.68 -1.28 50.02
N VAL A 19 21.32 -1.60 48.77
CA VAL A 19 22.27 -1.86 47.69
C VAL A 19 22.35 -0.58 46.86
N GLN A 20 23.49 0.11 46.94
CA GLN A 20 23.82 1.20 46.02
C GLN A 20 23.70 0.71 44.56
N PRO A 21 23.00 1.43 43.68
CA PRO A 21 23.05 1.16 42.25
C PRO A 21 24.47 1.42 41.74
N PRO A 22 25.07 0.52 40.93
CA PRO A 22 26.28 0.85 40.20
C PRO A 22 25.98 1.90 39.12
N GLU A 23 26.84 2.91 39.05
CA GLU A 23 26.83 3.98 38.05
C GLU A 23 26.92 3.38 36.63
N PRO A 24 26.08 3.79 35.67
CA PRO A 24 26.17 3.28 34.31
C PRO A 24 27.44 3.80 33.61
N PRO A 25 28.12 2.96 32.80
CA PRO A 25 29.29 3.40 32.06
C PRO A 25 28.90 4.47 31.02
N VAL A 26 29.64 5.58 31.02
CA VAL A 26 29.55 6.63 30.00
C VAL A 26 29.94 6.02 28.66
N VAL A 27 28.96 5.80 27.79
CA VAL A 27 29.18 5.38 26.40
C VAL A 27 29.59 6.61 25.60
N PRO A 28 30.78 6.65 24.96
CA PRO A 28 31.14 7.77 24.11
C PRO A 28 30.23 7.82 22.87
N VAL A 29 29.74 9.02 22.61
CA VAL A 29 28.85 9.42 21.53
C VAL A 29 29.46 9.12 20.16
N SER A 30 28.71 8.33 19.40
CA SER A 30 28.40 8.47 17.96
C SER A 30 29.54 8.94 17.03
N ALA A 31 30.25 7.97 16.44
CA ALA A 31 30.82 8.18 15.12
C ALA A 31 29.68 8.22 14.10
N GLU A 32 29.44 9.41 13.54
CA GLU A 32 28.50 9.65 12.46
C GLU A 32 28.84 8.72 11.28
N SER A 33 28.04 7.68 11.11
CA SER A 33 28.15 6.82 9.92
C SER A 33 27.79 7.69 8.71
N PRO A 34 28.63 7.74 7.67
CA PRO A 34 28.29 8.49 6.46
C PRO A 34 27.01 7.89 5.89
N MET A 35 25.95 8.70 5.81
CA MET A 35 24.70 8.28 5.17
C MET A 35 25.02 7.78 3.76
N PRO A 36 24.55 6.57 3.39
CA PRO A 36 24.72 6.09 2.02
C PRO A 36 24.07 7.09 1.06
N LYS A 37 24.80 7.50 0.02
CA LYS A 37 24.28 8.33 -1.07
C LYS A 37 22.94 7.74 -1.51
N VAL A 38 21.86 8.50 -1.33
CA VAL A 38 20.52 8.14 -1.79
C VAL A 38 20.62 7.88 -3.28
N ARG A 39 20.62 6.60 -3.65
CA ARG A 39 20.58 6.14 -5.05
C ARG A 39 19.29 6.73 -5.62
N ASN A 40 19.37 7.46 -6.74
CA ASN A 40 18.25 8.13 -7.41
C ASN A 40 16.98 7.27 -7.33
N MET A 41 16.09 7.56 -6.38
CA MET A 41 14.79 6.91 -6.34
C MET A 41 14.03 7.38 -7.58
N PRO A 42 13.38 6.47 -8.32
CA PRO A 42 12.49 6.92 -9.38
C PRO A 42 11.47 7.87 -8.74
N ALA A 43 11.27 9.05 -9.35
CA ALA A 43 10.34 10.06 -8.83
C ALA A 43 8.99 9.40 -8.50
N VAL A 44 8.17 9.89 -7.56
CA VAL A 44 6.84 9.30 -7.33
C VAL A 44 5.93 9.59 -8.54
N PRO A 45 5.14 8.64 -9.09
CA PRO A 45 4.13 9.00 -10.08
C PRO A 45 3.10 9.93 -9.44
N THR A 46 2.77 11.03 -10.11
CA THR A 46 1.77 11.97 -9.62
C THR A 46 0.41 11.55 -10.15
N ILE A 47 -0.52 11.23 -9.24
CA ILE A 47 -1.93 11.11 -9.59
C ILE A 47 -2.46 12.52 -9.78
N GLY A 48 -3.00 12.80 -10.97
CA GLY A 48 -3.46 14.14 -11.35
C GLY A 48 -4.81 14.54 -10.74
N ALA A 49 -5.56 13.58 -10.19
CA ALA A 49 -6.88 13.80 -9.61
C ALA A 49 -6.77 14.19 -8.12
N SER A 50 -7.44 15.27 -7.73
CA SER A 50 -7.60 15.71 -6.34
C SER A 50 -8.98 15.36 -5.77
N ASN A 51 -9.95 15.06 -6.63
CA ASN A 51 -11.29 14.59 -6.28
C ASN A 51 -11.83 13.65 -7.40
N VAL A 52 -12.98 13.01 -7.16
CA VAL A 52 -13.58 12.06 -8.12
C VAL A 52 -13.98 12.73 -9.44
N SER A 53 -14.44 13.98 -9.42
CA SER A 53 -14.85 14.69 -10.63
C SER A 53 -13.69 15.10 -11.54
N ASP A 54 -12.45 15.00 -11.06
CA ASP A 54 -11.26 15.17 -11.90
C ASP A 54 -10.94 13.91 -12.73
N ILE A 55 -11.64 12.80 -12.49
CA ILE A 55 -11.42 11.51 -13.16
C ILE A 55 -12.36 11.39 -14.35
N ASP A 56 -11.78 11.43 -15.55
CA ASP A 56 -12.48 11.07 -16.78
C ASP A 56 -12.37 9.56 -17.01
N PHE A 57 -13.42 8.82 -16.61
CA PHE A 57 -13.45 7.36 -16.73
C PHE A 57 -13.44 6.86 -18.19
N ASP A 58 -13.83 7.70 -19.15
CA ASP A 58 -13.81 7.34 -20.58
C ASP A 58 -12.37 7.27 -21.13
N GLN A 59 -11.39 7.82 -20.39
CA GLN A 59 -9.96 7.73 -20.71
C GLN A 59 -9.29 6.47 -20.17
N TYR A 60 -10.07 5.48 -19.75
CA TYR A 60 -9.58 4.19 -19.24
C TYR A 60 -10.22 3.04 -20.01
N SER A 61 -9.45 1.97 -20.18
CA SER A 61 -9.86 0.78 -20.91
C SER A 61 -10.07 -0.39 -19.95
N PRO A 62 -11.30 -0.95 -19.86
CA PRO A 62 -11.53 -2.22 -19.19
C PRO A 62 -10.75 -3.37 -19.83
N ALA A 63 -10.57 -3.33 -21.16
CA ALA A 63 -9.83 -4.35 -21.90
C ALA A 63 -8.35 -4.36 -21.53
N LEU A 64 -7.71 -3.19 -21.39
CA LEU A 64 -6.34 -3.11 -20.88
C LEU A 64 -6.26 -3.68 -19.46
N ALA A 65 -7.21 -3.35 -18.59
CA ALA A 65 -7.22 -3.85 -17.21
C ALA A 65 -7.47 -5.37 -17.11
N GLY A 66 -7.89 -6.04 -18.19
CA GLY A 66 -8.15 -7.48 -18.21
C GLY A 66 -6.95 -8.33 -17.78
N VAL A 67 -5.72 -7.86 -17.97
CA VAL A 67 -4.49 -8.55 -17.55
C VAL A 67 -4.32 -8.63 -16.03
N ILE A 68 -5.01 -7.79 -15.27
CA ILE A 68 -4.96 -7.76 -13.79
C ILE A 68 -5.76 -8.92 -13.19
N GLY A 69 -6.73 -9.46 -13.94
CA GLY A 69 -7.61 -10.53 -13.46
C GLY A 69 -8.63 -10.07 -12.41
N LEU A 70 -9.06 -8.80 -12.48
CA LEU A 70 -10.15 -8.27 -11.67
C LEU A 70 -11.50 -8.83 -12.11
N THR A 71 -12.42 -8.97 -11.15
CA THR A 71 -13.78 -9.44 -11.39
C THR A 71 -14.79 -8.57 -10.65
N GLU A 72 -15.76 -8.00 -11.37
CA GLU A 72 -16.86 -7.27 -10.72
C GLU A 72 -17.58 -8.15 -9.69
N GLY A 73 -17.92 -7.56 -8.55
CA GLY A 73 -18.50 -8.24 -7.40
C GLY A 73 -17.49 -8.74 -6.37
N GLU A 74 -16.20 -8.88 -6.72
CA GLU A 74 -15.17 -9.28 -5.76
C GLU A 74 -15.00 -8.26 -4.63
N THR A 75 -14.47 -8.69 -3.49
CA THR A 75 -14.35 -7.80 -2.34
C THR A 75 -13.32 -6.70 -2.60
N ARG A 76 -13.49 -5.56 -1.93
CA ARG A 76 -12.51 -4.46 -1.98
C ARG A 76 -11.09 -4.93 -1.65
N LEU A 77 -10.93 -5.86 -0.71
CA LEU A 77 -9.62 -6.40 -0.34
C LEU A 77 -8.99 -7.19 -1.50
N GLU A 78 -9.74 -8.14 -2.08
CA GLU A 78 -9.26 -8.98 -3.19
C GLU A 78 -8.85 -8.14 -4.40
N ALA A 79 -9.68 -7.19 -4.80
CA ALA A 79 -9.38 -6.30 -5.94
C ALA A 79 -8.11 -5.47 -5.70
N VAL A 80 -7.98 -4.87 -4.50
CA VAL A 80 -6.80 -4.06 -4.14
C VAL A 80 -5.53 -4.90 -4.12
N ASP A 81 -5.60 -6.13 -3.59
CA ASP A 81 -4.45 -7.02 -3.55
C ASP A 81 -4.03 -7.46 -4.95
N LYS A 82 -4.98 -7.78 -5.84
CA LYS A 82 -4.69 -8.08 -7.25
C LYS A 82 -4.00 -6.91 -7.96
N ILE A 83 -4.49 -5.67 -7.79
CA ILE A 83 -3.87 -4.49 -8.40
C ILE A 83 -2.44 -4.28 -7.88
N ARG A 84 -2.24 -4.43 -6.56
CA ARG A 84 -0.91 -4.29 -5.94
C ARG A 84 0.06 -5.37 -6.40
N LEU A 85 -0.40 -6.61 -6.50
CA LEU A 85 0.40 -7.73 -7.00
C LEU A 85 0.74 -7.56 -8.48
N PHE A 86 -0.20 -7.06 -9.29
CA PHE A 86 0.06 -6.75 -10.70
C PHE A 86 1.18 -5.70 -10.86
N PHE A 87 1.23 -4.71 -9.97
CA PHE A 87 2.31 -3.73 -9.94
C PHE A 87 3.56 -4.17 -9.15
N ALA A 88 3.60 -5.38 -8.59
CA ALA A 88 4.76 -5.83 -7.85
C ALA A 88 5.88 -6.27 -8.81
N PRO A 89 7.15 -5.92 -8.54
CA PRO A 89 8.26 -6.38 -9.37
C PRO A 89 8.50 -7.88 -9.19
N GLU A 90 8.59 -8.65 -10.28
CA GLU A 90 8.72 -10.12 -10.23
C GLU A 90 9.95 -10.62 -9.45
N ALA A 91 11.09 -9.92 -9.57
CA ALA A 91 12.37 -10.37 -9.02
C ALA A 91 12.91 -9.48 -7.89
N GLY A 92 12.15 -8.47 -7.43
CA GLY A 92 12.61 -7.50 -6.41
C GLY A 92 13.86 -6.68 -6.80
N SER A 93 14.34 -6.80 -8.04
CA SER A 93 15.55 -6.15 -8.55
C SER A 93 15.31 -4.73 -9.06
N THR A 94 14.05 -4.37 -9.32
CA THR A 94 13.65 -3.06 -9.81
C THR A 94 12.82 -2.35 -8.76
N ILE A 95 13.25 -1.14 -8.38
CA ILE A 95 12.46 -0.23 -7.56
C ILE A 95 11.40 0.38 -8.47
N LEU A 96 10.16 -0.04 -8.31
CA LEU A 96 9.02 0.58 -8.96
C LEU A 96 8.57 1.79 -8.14
N SER A 97 8.15 2.82 -8.84
CA SER A 97 7.58 3.98 -8.20
C SER A 97 6.07 3.92 -8.32
N THR A 98 5.39 3.78 -7.18
CA THR A 98 3.93 3.65 -7.09
C THR A 98 3.32 4.82 -6.35
N ALA A 99 2.07 5.15 -6.70
CA ALA A 99 1.23 6.08 -5.97
C ALA A 99 -0.20 5.57 -5.96
N SER A 100 -0.97 5.95 -4.94
CA SER A 100 -2.40 5.65 -4.89
C SER A 100 -3.17 6.83 -4.31
N ALA A 101 -4.37 7.06 -4.83
CA ALA A 101 -5.34 8.00 -4.26
C ALA A 101 -6.63 7.24 -3.92
N THR A 102 -7.33 7.70 -2.89
CA THR A 102 -8.61 7.11 -2.49
C THR A 102 -9.59 8.22 -2.19
N PHE A 103 -10.74 8.14 -2.84
CA PHE A 103 -11.86 9.05 -2.66
C PHE A 103 -13.00 8.25 -2.06
N GLU A 104 -13.15 8.36 -0.74
CA GLU A 104 -14.22 7.67 -0.01
C GLU A 104 -15.51 8.49 -0.12
N GLY A 105 -16.63 7.80 -0.33
CA GLY A 105 -17.98 8.32 -0.11
C GLY A 105 -18.72 7.47 0.92
N ASP A 106 -19.97 7.80 1.18
CA ASP A 106 -20.78 7.11 2.19
C ASP A 106 -21.11 5.67 1.80
N ASP A 107 -21.41 5.44 0.51
CA ASP A 107 -21.82 4.14 -0.05
C ASP A 107 -20.95 3.69 -1.24
N ASN A 108 -19.82 4.36 -1.45
CA ASN A 108 -18.90 4.04 -2.53
C ASN A 108 -17.47 4.46 -2.19
N ALA A 109 -16.52 4.01 -3.00
CA ALA A 109 -15.15 4.51 -3.00
C ALA A 109 -14.58 4.44 -4.40
N VAL A 110 -13.74 5.42 -4.77
CA VAL A 110 -12.93 5.36 -5.99
C VAL A 110 -11.47 5.34 -5.59
N MET A 111 -10.74 4.35 -6.08
CA MET A 111 -9.30 4.23 -5.85
C MET A 111 -8.55 4.35 -7.18
N LEU A 112 -7.49 5.14 -7.19
CA LEU A 112 -6.53 5.23 -8.29
C LEU A 112 -5.19 4.64 -7.85
N PHE A 113 -4.55 3.90 -8.73
CA PHE A 113 -3.23 3.32 -8.53
C PHE A 113 -2.39 3.64 -9.74
N SER A 114 -1.22 4.24 -9.57
CA SER A 114 -0.28 4.52 -10.65
C SER A 114 1.08 3.91 -10.38
N VAL A 115 1.74 3.44 -11.42
CA VAL A 115 3.10 2.94 -11.39
C VAL A 115 3.92 3.54 -12.54
N LYS A 116 5.22 3.73 -12.31
CA LYS A 116 6.20 4.02 -13.35
C LYS A 116 7.56 3.41 -13.05
N GLY A 117 8.41 3.37 -14.07
CA GLY A 117 9.72 2.70 -14.00
C GLY A 117 9.61 1.19 -14.13
N LEU A 118 8.58 0.71 -14.86
CA LEU A 118 8.42 -0.70 -15.19
C LEU A 118 9.65 -1.20 -15.98
N PRO A 119 10.01 -2.49 -15.87
CA PRO A 119 11.12 -3.06 -16.64
C PRO A 119 10.85 -3.12 -18.14
N ASP A 120 9.58 -3.12 -18.53
CA ASP A 120 9.15 -3.06 -19.93
C ASP A 120 9.60 -1.74 -20.57
N ASP A 121 10.28 -1.84 -21.72
CA ASP A 121 10.79 -0.71 -22.49
C ASP A 121 9.73 -0.08 -23.40
N SER A 122 8.51 -0.63 -23.42
CA SER A 122 7.36 -0.15 -24.18
C SER A 122 6.46 0.74 -23.33
N VAL A 123 6.20 0.35 -22.07
CA VAL A 123 5.33 1.08 -21.13
C VAL A 123 6.12 1.98 -20.19
N LYS A 124 5.83 3.28 -20.24
CA LYS A 124 6.43 4.31 -19.37
C LYS A 124 5.75 4.44 -18.02
N ALA A 125 4.42 4.38 -18.01
CA ALA A 125 3.60 4.46 -16.81
C ALA A 125 2.26 3.78 -17.04
N GLN A 126 1.65 3.30 -15.95
CA GLN A 126 0.28 2.77 -15.95
C GLN A 126 -0.51 3.43 -14.84
N GLU A 127 -1.83 3.53 -15.03
CA GLU A 127 -2.76 3.93 -13.99
C GLU A 127 -4.05 3.12 -14.09
N VAL A 128 -4.49 2.60 -12.96
CA VAL A 128 -5.70 1.78 -12.79
C VAL A 128 -6.66 2.53 -11.90
N TYR A 129 -7.93 2.59 -12.27
CA TYR A 129 -9.01 2.94 -11.35
C TYR A 129 -9.79 1.69 -10.93
N ALA A 130 -10.32 1.74 -9.72
CA ALA A 130 -11.30 0.80 -9.21
C ALA A 130 -12.40 1.56 -8.47
N VAL A 131 -13.65 1.30 -8.85
CA VAL A 131 -14.86 1.82 -8.18
C VAL A 131 -15.42 0.71 -7.33
N PHE A 132 -15.67 1.01 -6.06
CA PHE A 132 -16.27 0.12 -5.09
C PHE A 132 -17.63 0.66 -4.69
N THR A 133 -18.61 -0.22 -4.52
CA THR A 133 -19.96 0.12 -4.04
C THR A 133 -20.28 -0.69 -2.78
N GLY A 134 -21.05 -0.09 -1.88
CA GLY A 134 -21.43 -0.68 -0.61
C GLY A 134 -21.04 0.22 0.57
N PRO A 135 -21.39 -0.18 1.80
CA PRO A 135 -21.30 0.70 2.96
C PRO A 135 -19.86 1.15 3.22
N GLY A 136 -19.66 2.46 3.35
CA GLY A 136 -18.38 3.09 3.61
C GLY A 136 -17.97 3.10 5.09
N GLY A 137 -17.03 4.00 5.42
CA GLY A 137 -16.56 4.22 6.79
C GLY A 137 -15.98 2.95 7.45
N ALA A 138 -16.53 2.57 8.60
CA ALA A 138 -16.11 1.37 9.33
C ALA A 138 -16.39 0.06 8.58
N ASN A 139 -17.34 0.07 7.63
CA ASN A 139 -17.79 -1.10 6.90
C ASN A 139 -17.20 -1.20 5.48
N LYS A 140 -16.23 -0.35 5.13
CA LYS A 140 -15.65 -0.28 3.77
C LYS A 140 -15.08 -1.61 3.24
N PHE A 141 -14.77 -2.56 4.12
CA PHE A 141 -14.32 -3.90 3.74
C PHE A 141 -15.44 -4.78 3.16
N ASN A 142 -16.71 -4.39 3.37
CA ASN A 142 -17.88 -5.05 2.79
C ASN A 142 -18.26 -4.48 1.42
N GLN A 143 -17.47 -3.53 0.89
CA GLN A 143 -17.67 -3.02 -0.46
C GLN A 143 -17.22 -4.05 -1.49
N SER A 144 -17.92 -4.08 -2.62
CA SER A 144 -17.59 -4.90 -3.78
C SER A 144 -17.13 -4.03 -4.94
N LEU A 145 -16.24 -4.58 -5.77
CA LEU A 145 -15.79 -3.94 -7.01
C LEU A 145 -16.96 -3.82 -7.98
N ALA A 146 -17.25 -2.60 -8.44
CA ALA A 146 -18.34 -2.29 -9.34
C ALA A 146 -17.88 -1.92 -10.74
N ALA A 147 -16.69 -1.32 -10.88
CA ALA A 147 -16.10 -0.98 -12.17
C ALA A 147 -14.59 -0.82 -12.03
N TYR A 148 -13.87 -1.03 -13.13
CA TYR A 148 -12.42 -0.83 -13.18
C TYR A 148 -11.96 -0.56 -14.61
N GLY A 149 -10.77 0.03 -14.74
CA GLY A 149 -10.15 0.28 -16.03
C GLY A 149 -8.71 0.72 -15.89
N MET A 150 -7.94 0.58 -16.96
CA MET A 150 -6.52 0.93 -17.01
C MET A 150 -6.23 1.85 -18.19
N ARG A 151 -5.33 2.79 -17.98
CA ARG A 151 -4.71 3.60 -19.03
C ARG A 151 -3.20 3.56 -18.90
N ILE A 152 -2.50 3.76 -20.01
CA ILE A 152 -1.05 3.63 -20.06
C ILE A 152 -0.41 4.82 -20.77
N LYS A 153 0.86 5.08 -20.46
CA LYS A 153 1.75 5.94 -21.27
C LYS A 153 2.84 5.08 -21.86
N CYS A 154 3.16 5.29 -23.13
CA CYS A 154 4.18 4.51 -23.83
C CYS A 154 5.47 5.29 -24.05
N TYR A 155 6.59 4.58 -24.16
CA TYR A 155 7.87 5.17 -24.58
C TYR A 155 7.93 5.43 -26.08
N ARG A 156 7.19 4.64 -26.88
CA ARG A 156 7.19 4.66 -28.34
C ARG A 156 5.81 5.05 -28.89
N GLY A 157 5.76 5.38 -30.19
CA GLY A 157 4.54 5.83 -30.88
C GLY A 157 4.46 7.35 -31.05
N SER A 158 3.36 7.84 -31.64
CA SER A 158 3.16 9.28 -31.86
C SER A 158 2.80 10.05 -30.57
N ASN A 159 2.22 9.37 -29.57
CA ASN A 159 1.60 10.00 -28.40
C ASN A 159 2.33 9.67 -27.08
N THR A 160 3.67 9.65 -27.08
CA THR A 160 4.53 9.19 -25.95
C THR A 160 4.38 9.96 -24.62
N THR A 161 3.70 11.10 -24.63
CA THR A 161 3.47 11.95 -23.45
C THR A 161 2.07 11.82 -22.87
N GLU A 162 1.13 11.30 -23.65
CA GLU A 162 -0.29 11.26 -23.35
C GLU A 162 -0.70 9.92 -22.72
N TRP A 163 -1.78 9.95 -21.96
CA TRP A 163 -2.44 8.72 -21.51
C TRP A 163 -3.27 8.16 -22.66
N GLN A 164 -3.27 6.84 -22.81
CA GLN A 164 -4.05 6.17 -23.85
C GLN A 164 -4.63 4.84 -23.37
N THR A 165 -5.57 4.34 -24.17
CA THR A 165 -6.36 3.13 -23.93
C THR A 165 -5.98 1.96 -24.85
N ASP A 166 -5.05 2.19 -25.79
CA ASP A 166 -4.47 1.18 -26.66
C ASP A 166 -3.16 0.63 -26.10
N LEU A 167 -2.78 -0.57 -26.55
CA LEU A 167 -1.50 -1.20 -26.20
C LEU A 167 -0.32 -0.38 -26.74
N CYS A 168 0.80 -0.40 -26.00
CA CYS A 168 2.04 0.21 -26.50
C CYS A 168 2.56 -0.54 -27.73
N PRO A 169 3.05 0.18 -28.77
CA PRO A 169 3.67 -0.41 -29.94
C PRO A 169 5.10 -0.89 -29.70
#